data_AF-A0A1E4FDB8-F1
#
_entry.id   AF-A0A1E4FDB8-F1
#
_cell.length_a   1.000
_cell.length_b   1.000
_cell.length_c   1.000
_cell.angle_alpha   90.00
_cell.angle_beta   90.00
_cell.angle_gamma   90.00
#
_symmetry.space_group_name_H-M   'P 1'
#
loop_
_entity.id
_entity.type
_entity.pdbx_description
1 polymer ?
#
loop_
_entity_poly.entity_id
_entity_poly.type
_entity_poly.pdbx_seq_one_letter_code
_entity_poly.pdbx_strand_id
1 'polypeptide(L)'
;MSSKSNYQRLVVLEQQMEAAAADFDFEKAAVLRDEIARLKGEGPVVEEDDGARVVSVGQPPPGAMGLGTHVPVRQPPKGWVKPKKPSALTRSHKGRGTGRQE
;
A
#
# COMPACT_ATOMS: atom_id res chain seq x y z
N MET A 1 11.83 -19.93 16.68
CA MET A 1 11.20 -21.09 16.02
C MET A 1 11.97 -21.38 14.74
N SER A 2 12.27 -22.66 14.44
CA SER A 2 13.03 -23.04 13.24
C SER A 2 12.23 -22.76 11.96
N SER A 3 12.88 -22.31 10.89
CA SER A 3 12.26 -22.05 9.57
C SER A 3 11.47 -23.26 9.06
N LYS A 4 11.94 -24.47 9.35
CA LYS A 4 11.29 -25.74 9.00
C LYS A 4 9.93 -25.93 9.69
N SER A 5 9.79 -25.45 10.93
CA SER A 5 8.53 -25.52 11.69
C SER A 5 7.48 -24.55 11.16
N ASN A 6 7.88 -23.36 10.71
CA ASN A 6 6.96 -22.41 10.08
C ASN A 6 6.47 -22.94 8.72
N TYR A 7 7.34 -23.54 7.93
CA TYR A 7 6.95 -24.16 6.66
C TYR A 7 5.90 -25.27 6.85
N GLN A 8 6.11 -26.16 7.81
CA GLN A 8 5.14 -27.22 8.12
C GLN A 8 3.78 -26.63 8.54
N ARG A 9 3.79 -25.56 9.35
CA ARG A 9 2.56 -24.88 9.77
C ARG A 9 1.82 -24.25 8.59
N LEU A 10 2.53 -23.65 7.64
CA LEU A 10 1.94 -23.08 6.42
C LEU A 10 1.23 -24.15 5.58
N VAL A 11 1.89 -25.28 5.35
CA VAL A 11 1.30 -26.39 4.56
C VAL A 11 0.02 -26.91 5.20
N VAL A 12 -0.01 -27.05 6.52
CA VAL A 12 -1.21 -27.49 7.25
C VAL A 12 -2.35 -26.48 7.12
N LEU A 13 -2.05 -25.19 7.25
CA LEU A 13 -3.06 -24.14 7.12
C LEU A 13 -3.61 -24.05 5.69
N GLU A 14 -2.78 -24.22 4.67
CA GLU A 14 -3.20 -24.25 3.27
C GLU A 14 -4.18 -25.41 3.01
N GLN A 15 -3.89 -26.61 3.52
CA GLN A 15 -4.79 -27.76 3.41
C GLN A 15 -6.13 -27.54 4.12
N GLN A 16 -6.12 -26.89 5.29
CA GLN A 16 -7.34 -26.57 6.03
C GLN A 16 -8.19 -25.52 5.31
N MET A 17 -7.54 -24.55 4.65
CA MET A 17 -8.22 -23.52 3.87
C MET A 17 -8.89 -24.14 2.64
N GLU A 18 -8.20 -25.04 1.94
CA GLU A 18 -8.77 -25.76 0.78
C GLU A 18 -9.97 -26.63 1.19
N ALA A 19 -9.88 -27.34 2.32
CA ALA A 19 -10.99 -28.13 2.85
C ALA A 19 -12.20 -27.24 3.19
N ALA A 20 -11.98 -26.10 3.85
CA ALA A 20 -13.06 -25.15 4.15
C ALA A 20 -13.69 -24.57 2.87
N ALA A 21 -12.88 -24.26 1.85
CA ALA A 21 -13.37 -23.79 0.56
C ALA A 21 -14.19 -24.85 -0.19
N ALA A 22 -13.78 -26.13 -0.12
CA ALA A 22 -14.54 -27.24 -0.69
C ALA A 22 -15.90 -27.44 -0.01
N ASP A 23 -15.98 -27.17 1.31
CA ASP A 23 -17.21 -27.19 2.09
C ASP A 23 -18.03 -25.89 1.98
N PHE A 24 -17.61 -24.94 1.13
CA PHE A 24 -18.21 -23.61 0.94
C PHE A 24 -18.24 -22.74 2.21
N ASP A 25 -17.38 -23.02 3.19
CA ASP A 25 -17.20 -22.21 4.40
C ASP A 25 -16.13 -21.13 4.16
N PHE A 26 -16.55 -20.07 3.47
CA PHE A 26 -15.66 -18.98 3.07
C PHE A 26 -15.21 -18.09 4.23
N GLU A 27 -15.99 -18.00 5.30
CA GLU A 27 -15.60 -17.26 6.50
C GLU A 27 -14.40 -17.93 7.16
N LYS A 28 -14.46 -19.25 7.32
CA LYS A 28 -13.32 -20.02 7.83
C LYS A 28 -12.13 -19.98 6.89
N ALA A 29 -12.34 -20.06 5.58
CA ALA A 29 -11.27 -19.92 4.60
C ALA A 29 -10.59 -18.54 4.66
N ALA A 30 -11.36 -17.46 4.88
CA ALA A 30 -10.82 -16.11 5.03
C ALA A 30 -9.95 -15.97 6.29
N VAL A 31 -10.40 -16.49 7.43
CA VAL A 31 -9.60 -16.50 8.68
C VAL A 31 -8.28 -17.26 8.50
N LEU A 32 -8.32 -18.41 7.81
CA LEU A 32 -7.12 -19.21 7.53
C LEU A 32 -6.15 -18.50 6.57
N ARG A 33 -6.68 -17.82 5.55
CA ARG A 33 -5.90 -16.98 4.63
C ARG A 33 -5.16 -15.87 5.38
N ASP A 34 -5.83 -15.21 6.32
CA ASP A 34 -5.24 -14.09 7.06
C ASP A 34 -4.13 -14.58 8.02
N GLU A 35 -4.29 -15.76 8.63
CA GLU A 35 -3.24 -16.43 9.41
C GLU A 35 -2.03 -16.84 8.54
N ILE A 36 -2.28 -17.33 7.32
CA ILE A 36 -1.22 -17.64 6.34
C ILE A 36 -0.45 -16.36 5.97
N ALA A 37 -1.16 -15.27 5.65
CA ALA A 37 -0.55 -13.97 5.32
C ALA A 37 0.31 -13.44 6.47
N ARG A 38 -0.18 -13.57 7.72
CA ARG A 38 0.59 -13.21 8.93
C ARG A 38 1.89 -14.01 9.05
N LEU A 39 1.86 -15.31 8.77
CA LEU A 39 3.04 -16.18 8.85
C LEU A 39 4.03 -15.97 7.68
N LYS A 40 3.53 -15.63 6.49
CA LYS A 40 4.37 -15.31 5.31
C LYS A 40 4.98 -13.90 5.39
N GLY A 41 4.45 -13.02 6.23
CA GLY A 41 4.87 -11.62 6.31
C GLY A 41 4.43 -10.78 5.11
N GLU A 42 3.45 -11.28 4.33
CA GLU A 42 2.91 -10.65 3.13
C GLU A 42 1.71 -9.74 3.50
N GLY A 43 1.97 -8.69 4.28
CA GLY A 43 0.99 -7.67 4.61
C GLY A 43 1.66 -6.34 4.92
N PRO A 44 1.02 -5.18 4.63
CA PRO A 44 1.56 -3.90 5.08
C PRO A 44 1.61 -3.91 6.60
N VAL A 45 2.81 -3.80 7.17
CA VAL A 45 2.98 -3.55 8.59
C VAL A 45 2.53 -2.12 8.84
N VAL A 46 1.31 -1.94 9.32
CA VAL A 46 0.90 -0.69 9.95
C VAL A 46 1.35 -0.81 11.41
N GLU A 47 2.25 0.06 11.85
CA GLU A 47 2.45 0.25 13.29
C GLU A 47 1.25 1.04 13.80
N GLU A 48 0.37 0.38 14.55
CA GLU A 48 -0.56 1.09 15.43
C GLU A 48 0.21 1.63 16.64
N ASP A 49 -0.29 2.75 17.18
CA ASP A 49 0.25 3.60 18.24
C ASP A 49 0.62 2.81 19.53
N ASP A 50 0.04 1.62 19.66
CA ASP A 50 0.05 0.70 20.79
C ASP A 50 0.84 -0.60 20.52
N GLY A 51 1.58 -0.67 19.40
CA GLY A 51 2.58 -1.70 19.12
C GLY A 51 2.03 -3.05 18.68
N ALA A 52 0.73 -3.16 18.44
CA ALA A 52 0.09 -4.36 17.90
C ALA A 52 0.22 -4.40 16.36
N ARG A 53 0.74 -5.50 15.82
CA ARG A 53 0.83 -5.75 14.37
C ARG A 53 -0.49 -6.35 13.86
N VAL A 54 -1.32 -5.53 13.22
CA VAL A 54 -2.56 -5.97 12.57
C VAL A 54 -2.35 -6.04 11.05
N VAL A 55 -2.74 -7.15 10.42
CA VAL A 55 -2.74 -7.29 8.96
C VAL A 55 -3.98 -6.55 8.44
N SER A 56 -3.84 -5.29 8.03
CA SER A 56 -4.94 -4.51 7.46
C SER A 56 -4.72 -4.28 5.96
N VAL A 57 -5.66 -4.72 5.13
CA VAL A 57 -5.69 -4.38 3.71
C VAL A 57 -6.30 -2.98 3.59
N GLY A 58 -5.45 -1.94 3.66
CA GLY A 58 -5.86 -0.55 3.53
C GLY A 58 -6.20 -0.17 2.09
N GLN A 59 -7.20 0.71 1.91
CA GLN A 59 -7.44 1.37 0.62
C GLN A 59 -6.21 2.22 0.26
N PRO A 60 -5.68 2.15 -0.97
CA PRO A 60 -4.56 2.99 -1.36
C PRO A 60 -4.96 4.47 -1.25
N PRO A 61 -4.03 5.36 -0.83
CA PRO A 61 -4.33 6.76 -0.67
C PRO A 61 -4.80 7.38 -2.00
N PRO A 62 -5.70 8.38 -1.96
CA PRO A 62 -6.21 9.02 -3.16
C PRO A 62 -5.05 9.54 -4.02
N GLY A 63 -4.95 9.00 -5.25
CA GLY A 63 -3.85 9.29 -6.18
C GLY A 63 -2.86 8.14 -6.38
N ALA A 64 -2.83 7.14 -5.49
CA ALA A 64 -2.04 5.90 -5.62
C ALA A 64 -2.82 4.80 -6.37
N MET A 65 -3.45 5.16 -7.49
CA MET A 65 -4.18 4.20 -8.30
C MET A 65 -3.24 3.49 -9.28
N GLY A 66 -2.79 2.29 -8.91
CA GLY A 66 -2.27 1.28 -9.85
C GLY A 66 -0.75 1.18 -10.01
N LEU A 67 -0.33 0.10 -10.68
CA LEU A 67 1.05 -0.14 -11.09
C LEU A 67 1.60 1.10 -11.83
N GLY A 68 2.61 1.76 -11.23
CA GLY A 68 3.24 2.96 -11.78
C GLY A 68 3.05 4.24 -10.97
N THR A 69 2.26 4.27 -9.90
CA THR A 69 2.21 5.47 -9.04
C THR A 69 3.43 5.62 -8.13
N HIS A 70 4.26 4.57 -8.02
CA HIS A 70 5.58 4.60 -7.37
C HIS A 70 6.70 4.91 -8.37
N VAL A 71 6.48 5.76 -9.37
CA VAL A 71 7.61 6.24 -10.19
C VAL A 71 8.44 7.15 -9.29
N PRO A 72 9.70 6.79 -8.94
CA PRO A 72 10.57 7.70 -8.23
C PRO A 72 10.75 8.94 -9.09
N VAL A 73 10.36 10.09 -8.56
CA VAL A 73 10.59 11.37 -9.23
C VAL A 73 12.11 11.52 -9.36
N ARG A 74 12.61 11.54 -10.60
CA ARG A 74 14.04 11.74 -10.85
C ARG A 74 14.45 13.08 -10.26
N GLN A 75 15.36 13.06 -9.28
CA GLN A 75 15.92 14.27 -8.72
C GLN A 75 16.75 14.98 -9.80
N PRO A 76 16.47 16.27 -10.06
CA PRO A 76 17.27 17.02 -11.00
C PRO A 76 18.70 17.20 -10.47
N PRO A 77 19.71 17.35 -11.35
CA PRO A 77 21.08 17.59 -10.95
C PRO A 77 21.23 18.83 -10.06
N LYS A 78 22.26 18.85 -9.20
CA LYS A 78 22.58 19.99 -8.33
C LYS A 78 22.79 21.25 -9.19
N GLY A 79 22.03 22.31 -8.90
CA GLY A 79 22.09 23.58 -9.63
C GLY A 79 21.18 23.69 -10.86
N TRP A 80 20.38 22.67 -11.17
CA TRP A 80 19.39 22.76 -12.23
C TRP A 80 18.25 23.72 -11.85
N VAL A 81 18.03 24.75 -12.68
CA VAL A 81 16.93 25.69 -12.54
C VAL A 81 15.86 25.35 -13.56
N LYS A 82 14.64 25.05 -13.08
CA LYS A 82 13.49 24.78 -13.95
C LYS A 82 13.19 26.01 -14.81
N PRO A 83 13.06 25.88 -16.14
CA PRO A 83 12.72 27.01 -17.00
C PRO A 83 11.33 27.57 -16.65
N LYS A 84 11.17 28.89 -16.79
CA LYS A 84 9.87 29.55 -16.57
C LYS A 84 8.87 29.04 -17.60
N LYS A 85 7.66 28.68 -17.15
CA LYS A 85 6.58 28.28 -18.06
C LYS A 85 6.30 29.45 -19.03
N PRO A 86 6.22 29.20 -20.35
CA PRO A 86 5.84 30.24 -21.29
C PRO A 86 4.47 30.82 -20.88
N SER A 87 4.25 32.10 -21.19
CA SER A 87 2.93 32.70 -21.00
C SER A 87 1.91 31.85 -21.75
N ALA A 88 0.82 31.49 -21.07
CA ALA A 88 -0.30 30.92 -21.78
C ALA A 88 -0.78 32.00 -22.78
N LEU A 89 -0.78 31.68 -24.07
CA LEU A 89 -1.30 32.55 -25.15
C LEU A 89 -2.84 32.67 -25.10
N THR A 90 -3.41 32.49 -23.92
CA THR A 90 -4.85 32.56 -23.65
C THR A 90 -5.10 33.85 -22.88
N ARG A 91 -6.05 34.67 -23.36
CA ARG A 91 -6.51 35.91 -22.73
C ARG A 91 -7.03 35.65 -21.31
N SER A 92 -6.15 35.62 -20.30
CA SER A 92 -6.46 35.81 -18.87
C SER A 92 -5.18 35.86 -18.04
N HIS A 93 -4.57 37.05 -17.99
CA HIS A 93 -3.57 37.39 -16.98
C HIS A 93 -4.28 37.93 -15.73
N LYS A 94 -4.61 37.04 -14.79
CA LYS A 94 -4.76 37.44 -13.38
C LYS A 94 -4.34 36.27 -12.50
N GLY A 95 -3.11 36.34 -12.00
CA GLY A 95 -2.61 35.39 -11.01
C GLY A 95 -3.50 35.44 -9.76
N ARG A 96 -3.80 34.26 -9.20
CA ARG A 96 -4.47 34.14 -7.90
C ARG A 96 -3.68 34.93 -6.87
N GLY A 97 -4.30 35.96 -6.32
CA GLY A 97 -3.73 36.79 -5.29
C GLY A 97 -3.31 35.96 -4.09
N THR A 98 -2.07 36.16 -3.65
CA THR A 98 -1.62 35.80 -2.31
C THR A 98 -2.37 36.68 -1.32
N GLY A 99 -3.42 36.15 -0.70
CA GLY A 99 -4.01 36.77 0.48
C GLY A 99 -3.04 36.62 1.65
N ARG A 100 -2.34 37.70 2.03
CA ARG A 100 -1.78 37.84 3.38
C ARG A 100 -2.97 38.03 4.32
N GLN A 101 -3.07 37.15 5.31
CA GLN A 101 -3.87 37.38 6.50
C GLN A 101 -3.08 38.34 7.40
N GLU A 102 -3.68 39.47 7.73
CA GLU A 102 -3.39 40.24 8.96
C GLU A 102 -4.63 40.16 9.83
#